data_AF-A0A6N7ZPD4-F1
#
_entry.id   AF-A0A6N7ZPD4-F1
#
_cell.length_a   1.000
_cell.length_b   1.000
_cell.length_c   1.000
_cell.angle_alpha   90.00
_cell.angle_beta   90.00
_cell.angle_gamma   90.00
#
_symmetry.space_group_name_H-M   'P 1'
#
loop_
_entity.id
_entity.type
_entity.pdbx_description
1 polymer ?
#
loop_
_entity_poly.entity_id
_entity_poly.type
_entity_poly.pdbx_seq_one_letter_code
_entity_poly.pdbx_strand_id
1 'polypeptide(L)' 'VGTPVAGRLKAELEGVCGLFVNTVALRHRVDPELSFEAHLKEVKDTVLAAFAHDGVPFEAVVEAIAPARSLSHAPI' A
#
# COMPACT_ATOMS: atom_id res chain seq x y z
N VAL A 1 0.31 7.33 -1.77
CA VAL A 1 0.26 6.73 -3.13
C VAL A 1 -0.36 5.35 -2.99
N GLY A 2 -1.44 5.06 -3.71
CA GLY A 2 -2.02 3.72 -3.74
C GLY A 2 -1.36 2.84 -4.79
N THR A 3 -0.99 1.61 -4.44
CA THR A 3 -0.36 0.64 -5.34
C THR A 3 -1.18 -0.64 -5.37
N PRO A 4 -1.73 -1.04 -6.54
CA PRO A 4 -2.46 -2.31 -6.65
C PRO A 4 -1.49 -3.49 -6.59
N VAL A 5 -1.85 -4.51 -5.82
CA VAL A 5 -1.15 -5.79 -5.71
C VAL A 5 -2.12 -6.93 -6.05
N ALA A 6 -1.60 -8.05 -6.53
CA ALA A 6 -2.45 -9.15 -7.03
C ALA A 6 -3.38 -9.75 -5.97
N GLY A 7 -3.00 -9.68 -4.69
CA GLY A 7 -3.72 -10.26 -3.54
C GLY A 7 -3.95 -11.77 -3.62
N ARG A 8 -3.17 -12.47 -4.45
CA ARG A 8 -3.15 -13.94 -4.57
C ARG A 8 -2.07 -14.52 -3.67
N LEU A 9 -2.25 -14.42 -2.35
CA LEU A 9 -1.26 -14.88 -1.35
C LEU A 9 -1.13 -16.42 -1.26
N LYS A 10 -2.03 -17.14 -1.94
CA LYS A 10 -2.16 -18.60 -1.89
C LYS A 10 -2.05 -19.14 -3.30
N ALA A 11 -1.21 -20.15 -3.49
CA ALA A 11 -0.95 -20.73 -4.81
C ALA A 11 -2.22 -21.30 -5.47
N GLU A 12 -3.17 -21.79 -4.68
CA GLU A 12 -4.44 -22.32 -5.17
C GLU A 12 -5.29 -21.26 -5.88
N LEU A 13 -5.02 -19.98 -5.66
CA LEU A 13 -5.76 -18.87 -6.25
C LEU A 13 -5.21 -18.44 -7.62
N GLU A 14 -4.05 -18.90 -8.07
CA GLU A 14 -3.41 -18.42 -9.31
C GLU A 14 -4.30 -18.62 -10.55
N GLY A 15 -4.98 -19.77 -10.65
CA GLY A 15 -5.87 -20.12 -11.76
C GLY A 15 -7.35 -19.72 -11.58
N VAL A 16 -7.71 -19.03 -10.50
CA VAL A 16 -9.11 -18.73 -10.16
C VAL A 16 -9.54 -17.38 -10.73
N CYS A 17 -10.67 -17.36 -11.43
CA CYS A 17 -11.34 -16.12 -11.84
C CYS A 17 -12.01 -15.44 -10.64
N GLY A 18 -11.69 -14.16 -10.40
CA GLY A 18 -12.25 -13.38 -9.30
C GLY A 18 -11.51 -12.05 -9.10
N LEU A 19 -12.07 -11.19 -8.24
CA LEU A 19 -11.44 -9.94 -7.83
C LEU A 19 -10.55 -10.19 -6.61
N PHE A 20 -9.25 -10.28 -6.84
CA PHE A 20 -8.24 -10.50 -5.79
C PHE A 20 -7.36 -9.29 -5.52
N VAL A 21 -7.45 -8.24 -6.36
CA VAL A 21 -6.59 -7.06 -6.23
C VAL A 21 -6.80 -6.41 -4.85
N ASN A 22 -5.70 -6.20 -4.15
CA ASN A 22 -5.66 -5.39 -2.94
C ASN A 22 -4.89 -4.10 -3.22
N THR A 23 -5.06 -3.08 -2.39
CA THR A 23 -4.32 -1.81 -2.50
C THR A 23 -3.41 -1.62 -1.30
N VAL A 24 -2.12 -1.45 -1.54
CA VAL A 24 -1.17 -1.01 -0.51
C VAL A 24 -1.05 0.51 -0.58
N ALA A 25 -1.36 1.19 0.52
CA ALA A 25 -1.19 2.64 0.63
C ALA A 25 0.23 2.97 1.12
N LEU A 26 1.05 3.50 0.22
CA LEU A 26 2.41 3.94 0.52
C LEU A 26 2.40 5.40 0.97
N ARG A 27 2.84 5.63 2.21
CA ARG A 27 3.05 6.97 2.77
C ARG A 27 4.52 7.18 3.03
N HIS A 28 5.09 8.17 2.36
CA HIS A 28 6.48 8.57 2.55
C HIS A 28 6.55 10.11 2.61
N ARG A 29 7.45 10.64 3.45
CA ARG A 29 7.69 12.08 3.57
C ARG A 29 8.93 12.44 2.77
N VAL A 30 8.86 13.48 1.96
CA VAL A 30 10.03 13.98 1.24
C VAL A 30 10.79 14.93 2.16
N ASP A 31 12.02 14.56 2.49
CA ASP A 31 12.96 15.44 3.16
C ASP A 31 13.85 16.13 2.10
N PRO A 32 13.75 17.46 1.93
CA PRO A 32 14.53 18.20 0.94
C PRO A 32 16.03 18.29 1.29
N GLU A 33 16.44 17.94 2.52
CA GLU A 33 17.85 17.94 2.92
C GLU A 33 18.59 16.66 2.48
N LEU A 34 17.86 15.60 2.14
CA LEU A 34 18.43 14.34 1.66
C LEU A 34 18.87 14.43 0.20
N SER A 35 19.98 13.76 -0.12
CA SER A 35 20.31 13.48 -1.52
C SER A 35 19.26 12.55 -2.12
N PHE A 36 19.12 12.59 -3.45
CA PHE A 36 18.19 11.70 -4.15
C PHE A 36 18.47 10.21 -3.88
N GLU A 37 19.75 9.83 -3.79
CA GLU A 37 20.14 8.45 -3.48
C GLU A 37 19.73 8.03 -2.06
N ALA A 38 19.95 8.90 -1.07
CA ALA A 38 19.52 8.65 0.31
C ALA A 38 18.00 8.52 0.38
N HIS A 39 17.27 9.40 -0.30
CA HIS A 39 15.81 9.35 -0.38
C HIS A 39 15.32 8.04 -1.03
N LEU A 40 15.92 7.61 -2.14
CA LEU A 40 15.57 6.34 -2.79
C LEU A 40 15.78 5.13 -1.87
N LYS A 41 16.83 5.15 -1.05
CA LYS A 41 17.08 4.09 -0.07
C LYS A 41 15.94 4.02 0.97
N GLU A 42 15.53 5.15 1.52
CA GLU A 42 14.43 5.21 2.48
C GLU A 42 13.09 4.79 1.86
N VAL A 43 12.83 5.22 0.63
CA VAL A 43 11.64 4.79 -0.13
C VAL A 43 11.66 3.27 -0.33
N LYS A 44 12.79 2.69 -0.72
CA LYS A 44 12.93 1.23 -0.91
C LYS A 44 12.57 0.49 0.38
N ASP A 45 13.15 0.91 1.50
CA ASP A 45 12.94 0.26 2.79
C ASP A 45 11.47 0.40 3.24
N THR A 46 10.86 1.56 3.03
CA THR A 46 9.43 1.80 3.31
C THR A 46 8.52 0.89 2.45
N VAL A 47 8.81 0.78 1.15
CA VAL A 47 8.01 -0.02 0.21
C VAL A 47 8.11 -1.50 0.52
N LEU A 48 9.32 -2.01 0.79
CA LEU A 48 9.52 -3.41 1.15
C LEU A 48 8.82 -3.77 2.46
N ALA A 49 8.88 -2.88 3.46
CA ALA A 49 8.14 -3.06 4.70
C ALA A 49 6.62 -3.08 4.48
N ALA A 50 6.10 -2.21 3.62
CA ALA A 50 4.66 -2.19 3.30
C ALA A 50 4.21 -3.46 2.57
N PHE A 51 5.00 -3.97 1.61
CA PHE A 51 4.67 -5.20 0.88
C PHE A 51 4.76 -6.46 1.74
N ALA A 52 5.50 -6.46 2.85
CA ALA A 52 5.44 -7.55 3.82
C ALA A 52 4.05 -7.71 4.48
N HIS A 53 3.15 -6.73 4.31
CA HIS A 53 1.79 -6.71 4.84
C HIS A 53 0.71 -6.62 3.75
N ASP A 54 1.04 -6.94 2.49
CA ASP A 54 0.14 -6.82 1.34
C ASP A 54 -1.12 -7.71 1.42
N GLY A 55 -1.14 -8.65 2.36
CA GLY A 55 -2.30 -9.48 2.67
C GLY A 55 -3.36 -8.86 3.58
N VAL A 56 -3.11 -7.68 4.14
CA VAL A 56 -4.12 -6.95 4.92
C VAL A 56 -5.06 -6.20 3.98
N PRO A 57 -6.39 -6.43 4.03
CA PRO A 57 -7.34 -5.70 3.19
C PRO A 57 -7.24 -4.18 3.40
N PHE A 58 -7.23 -3.41 2.32
CA PHE A 58 -7.18 -1.95 2.38
C PHE A 58 -8.29 -1.35 3.25
N GLU A 59 -9.50 -1.90 3.18
CA GLU A 59 -10.65 -1.46 3.96
C GLU A 59 -10.41 -1.60 5.47
N ALA A 60 -9.73 -2.66 5.90
CA ALA A 60 -9.38 -2.87 7.31
C ALA A 60 -8.35 -1.83 7.79
N VAL A 61 -7.43 -1.41 6.91
CA VAL A 61 -6.47 -0.32 7.21
C VAL A 61 -7.21 1.02 7.36
N VAL A 62 -8.15 1.32 6.46
CA VAL A 62 -8.98 2.53 6.54
C VAL A 62 -9.83 2.53 7.81
N GLU A 63 -10.42 1.38 8.17
CA GLU A 63 -11.18 1.23 9.40
C GLU A 63 -10.32 1.49 10.65
N ALA A 64 -9.12 0.91 10.71
CA ALA A 64 -8.20 1.07 11.84
C ALA A 64 -7.69 2.51 12.00
N ILE A 65 -7.47 3.24 10.90
CA ILE A 65 -7.00 4.63 10.91
C ILE A 65 -8.17 5.61 11.14
N ALA A 66 -9.39 5.21 10.77
CA ALA A 66 -10.62 6.00 10.87
C ALA A 66 -10.47 7.46 10.36
N PRO A 67 -9.97 7.68 9.12
CA PRO A 67 -9.82 9.03 8.58
C PRO A 67 -11.17 9.70 8.35
N ALA A 68 -11.17 11.04 8.32
CA ALA A 68 -12.36 11.81 8.00
C ALA A 68 -12.86 11.43 6.59
N ARG A 69 -14.12 10.98 6.50
CA ARG A 69 -14.71 10.58 5.21
C ARG A 69 -15.03 11.81 4.38
N SER A 70 -14.71 11.73 3.09
CA SER A 70 -15.02 12.75 2.09
C SER A 70 -15.54 12.08 0.82
N LEU A 71 -16.48 12.73 0.14
CA LEU A 71 -16.92 12.30 -1.20
C LEU A 71 -16.00 12.86 -2.30
N SER A 72 -15.08 13.76 -1.96
CA SER A 72 -14.20 14.43 -2.92
C SER A 72 -12.88 13.69 -3.16
N HIS A 73 -12.52 12.72 -2.32
CA HIS A 73 -11.28 11.94 -2.43
C HIS A 73 -11.39 10.58 -1.73
N ALA A 74 -10.53 9.66 -2.13
CA ALA A 74 -10.32 8.40 -1.42
C ALA A 74 -9.72 8.65 -0.02
N PRO A 75 -9.98 7.77 0.98
CA PRO A 75 -9.70 8.05 2.39
C PRO A 75 -8.22 8.15 2.80
N ILE A 76 -7.26 7.72 1.96
CA ILE A 76 -5.81 7.71 2.22
C ILE A 76 -5.04 7.95 0.91
#